data_AF-A0A7H8NUX6-F1
#
_entry.id   AF-A0A7H8NUX6-F1
#
_cell.length_a   1.000
_cell.length_b   1.000
_cell.length_c   1.000
_cell.angle_alpha   90.00
_cell.angle_beta   90.00
_cell.angle_gamma   90.00
#
_symmetry.space_group_name_H-M   'P 1'
#
loop_
_entity.id
_entity.type
_entity.pdbx_description
1 polymer ?
#
loop_
_entity_poly.entity_id
_entity_poly.type
_entity_poly.pdbx_seq_one_letter_code
_entity_poly.pdbx_strand_id
1 'polypeptide(L)'
;MPFHFQAKPYSSLDPISETEIPRPRIGPTVLADGRHGTEYQFAIYRGDSRVGGVGFDGWDEMTQDVGRPVHAFVFDLRQAQVIHAMLTYKQTLGSVDDDFTYLQGLAQGFVLSFAGRTDNDEALRYLAVTSPNALMESQVPVPANVAQRDDGSIVLASIDVPVLGGRGHMP
;
A
#
# COMPACT_ATOMS: atom_id res chain seq x y z
N MET A 1 -13.43 -12.90 -4.81
CA MET A 1 -13.48 -12.88 -3.33
C MET A 1 -12.39 -11.92 -2.94
N PRO A 2 -12.77 -10.74 -2.40
CA PRO A 2 -11.81 -9.69 -2.12
C PRO A 2 -10.76 -10.18 -1.11
N PHE A 3 -9.54 -9.66 -1.23
CA PHE A 3 -8.50 -9.94 -0.25
C PHE A 3 -8.92 -9.44 1.14
N HIS A 4 -8.60 -10.21 2.17
CA HIS A 4 -8.85 -9.86 3.57
C HIS A 4 -7.54 -9.91 4.37
N PHE A 5 -6.57 -9.10 3.95
CA PHE A 5 -5.27 -9.02 4.60
C PHE A 5 -5.38 -8.63 6.08
N GLN A 6 -4.56 -9.29 6.89
CA GLN A 6 -4.36 -9.01 8.30
C GLN A 6 -2.90 -8.66 8.54
N ALA A 7 -2.64 -7.67 9.38
CA ALA A 7 -1.28 -7.34 9.79
C ALA A 7 -0.66 -8.50 10.60
N LYS A 8 0.58 -8.82 10.28
CA LYS A 8 1.47 -9.71 11.01
C LYS A 8 2.76 -8.94 11.35
N PRO A 9 3.56 -9.40 12.33
CA PRO A 9 4.87 -8.79 12.56
C PRO A 9 5.68 -8.78 11.26
N TYR A 10 5.93 -7.58 10.72
CA TYR A 10 6.71 -7.35 9.49
C TYR A 10 6.14 -7.96 8.19
N SER A 11 4.85 -8.33 8.15
CA SER A 11 4.18 -8.80 6.94
C SER A 11 2.66 -8.55 7.00
N SER A 12 1.95 -8.82 5.91
CA SER A 12 0.50 -8.95 5.90
C SER A 12 0.10 -10.29 5.27
N LEU A 13 -0.94 -10.92 5.80
CA LEU A 13 -1.44 -12.22 5.34
C LEU A 13 -2.94 -12.15 5.07
N ASP A 14 -3.36 -12.56 3.88
CA ASP A 14 -4.74 -12.96 3.64
C ASP A 14 -4.88 -14.47 3.87
N PRO A 15 -5.56 -14.92 4.94
CA PRO A 15 -5.67 -16.34 5.26
C PRO A 15 -6.53 -17.12 4.28
N ILE A 16 -7.39 -16.46 3.48
CA ILE A 16 -8.30 -17.15 2.55
C ILE A 16 -7.55 -17.53 1.27
N SER A 17 -6.80 -16.60 0.70
CA SER A 17 -6.00 -16.85 -0.51
C SER A 17 -4.59 -17.40 -0.21
N GLU A 18 -4.24 -17.50 1.07
CA GLU A 18 -2.90 -17.80 1.60
C GLU A 18 -1.83 -16.84 1.06
N THR A 19 -2.24 -15.62 0.69
CA THR A 19 -1.33 -14.62 0.12
C THR A 19 -0.61 -13.89 1.24
N GLU A 20 0.72 -13.96 1.24
CA GLU A 20 1.57 -13.22 2.17
C GLU A 20 2.41 -12.17 1.45
N ILE A 21 2.49 -10.98 2.06
CA ILE A 21 3.29 -9.85 1.59
C ILE A 21 4.20 -9.43 2.75
N PRO A 22 5.47 -9.82 2.76
CA PRO A 22 6.44 -9.32 3.72
C PRO A 22 6.73 -7.85 3.49
N ARG A 23 7.31 -7.21 4.51
CA ARG A 23 7.85 -5.85 4.38
C ARG A 23 8.77 -5.77 3.15
N PRO A 24 8.65 -4.71 2.33
CA PRO A 24 9.42 -4.60 1.11
C PRO A 24 10.89 -4.36 1.42
N ARG A 25 11.74 -4.58 0.41
CA ARG A 25 13.04 -3.93 0.40
C ARG A 25 12.82 -2.46 0.10
N ILE A 26 13.55 -1.60 0.82
CA ILE A 26 13.41 -0.14 0.75
C ILE A 26 14.77 0.43 0.38
N GLY A 27 14.80 1.28 -0.64
CA GLY A 27 16.00 1.96 -1.13
C GLY A 27 15.75 3.45 -1.40
N PRO A 28 16.80 4.28 -1.43
CA PRO A 28 16.66 5.66 -1.86
C PRO A 28 16.49 5.76 -3.38
N THR A 29 15.70 6.72 -3.84
CA THR A 29 15.54 7.05 -5.27
C THR A 29 15.48 8.57 -5.50
N VAL A 30 15.51 8.98 -6.75
CA VAL A 30 15.28 10.36 -7.19
C VAL A 30 14.05 10.37 -8.09
N LEU A 31 13.02 11.10 -7.69
CA LEU A 31 11.77 11.22 -8.42
C LEU A 31 11.96 12.01 -9.72
N ALA A 32 10.99 11.92 -10.63
CA ALA A 32 11.04 12.60 -11.93
C ALA A 32 11.16 14.13 -11.84
N ASP A 33 10.70 14.72 -10.74
CA ASP A 33 10.82 16.16 -10.44
C ASP A 33 12.13 16.53 -9.73
N GLY A 34 13.04 15.57 -9.55
CA GLY A 34 14.34 15.75 -8.90
C GLY A 34 14.31 15.69 -7.37
N ARG A 35 13.14 15.50 -6.74
CA ARG A 35 13.06 15.31 -5.29
C ARG A 35 13.60 13.95 -4.88
N HIS A 36 14.07 13.87 -3.64
CA HIS A 36 14.40 12.59 -3.02
C HIS A 36 13.11 11.80 -2.78
N GLY A 37 13.15 10.52 -3.09
CA GLY A 37 12.05 9.60 -2.85
C GLY A 37 12.53 8.28 -2.26
N THR A 38 11.58 7.38 -2.11
CA THR A 38 11.78 6.03 -1.61
C THR A 38 11.36 5.01 -2.65
N GLU A 39 12.26 4.09 -3.01
CA GLU A 39 11.92 2.92 -3.82
C GLU A 39 11.46 1.77 -2.92
N TYR A 40 10.29 1.21 -3.22
CA TYR A 40 9.73 0.04 -2.56
C TYR A 40 9.75 -1.15 -3.50
N GLN A 41 10.27 -2.29 -3.04
CA GLN A 41 10.25 -3.55 -3.77
C GLN A 41 9.55 -4.62 -2.95
N PHE A 42 8.28 -4.86 -3.27
CA PHE A 42 7.47 -5.88 -2.64
C PHE A 42 7.67 -7.25 -3.29
N ALA A 43 7.66 -8.29 -2.46
CA ALA A 43 7.50 -9.67 -2.89
C ALA A 43 6.11 -10.16 -2.48
N ILE A 44 5.52 -11.03 -3.28
CA ILE A 44 4.21 -11.62 -3.02
C ILE A 44 4.37 -13.14 -2.99
N TYR A 45 3.90 -13.77 -1.92
CA TYR A 45 3.97 -15.21 -1.69
C TYR A 45 2.57 -15.80 -1.60
N ARG A 46 2.45 -17.08 -1.95
CA ARG A 46 1.32 -17.93 -1.60
C ARG A 46 1.89 -19.17 -0.90
N GLY A 47 1.57 -19.32 0.38
CA GLY A 47 2.31 -20.25 1.24
C GLY A 47 3.82 -20.00 1.12
N ASP A 48 4.60 -21.05 0.90
CA ASP A 48 6.06 -20.95 0.78
C ASP A 48 6.56 -20.54 -0.61
N SER A 49 5.67 -20.38 -1.59
CA SER A 49 6.04 -20.10 -2.98
C SER A 49 5.96 -18.61 -3.31
N ARG A 50 7.05 -18.05 -3.82
CA ARG A 50 7.04 -16.68 -4.36
C ARG A 50 6.26 -16.65 -5.67
N VAL A 51 5.18 -15.89 -5.69
CA VAL A 51 4.28 -15.73 -6.83
C VAL A 51 4.70 -14.54 -7.70
N GLY A 52 5.30 -13.53 -7.09
CA GLY A 52 5.66 -12.32 -7.82
C GLY A 52 6.40 -11.27 -7.01
N GLY A 53 6.46 -10.08 -7.60
CA GLY A 53 6.91 -8.85 -6.95
C GLY A 53 6.50 -7.62 -7.73
N VAL A 54 6.39 -6.50 -7.02
CA VAL A 54 6.04 -5.20 -7.58
C VAL A 54 7.00 -4.17 -7.00
N GLY A 55 7.64 -3.40 -7.89
CA GLY A 55 8.50 -2.29 -7.53
C GLY A 55 7.85 -0.96 -7.92
N PHE A 56 7.93 0.03 -7.06
CA PHE A 56 7.46 1.40 -7.33
C PHE A 56 8.16 2.41 -6.44
N ASP A 57 8.16 3.67 -6.89
CA ASP A 57 8.64 4.79 -6.12
C ASP A 57 7.55 5.28 -5.15
N GLY A 58 7.97 6.13 -4.22
CA GLY A 58 7.12 6.80 -3.26
C GLY A 58 7.82 8.01 -2.66
N TRP A 59 7.10 8.72 -1.82
CA TRP A 59 7.62 9.91 -1.14
C TRP A 59 7.01 10.06 0.24
N ASP A 60 7.64 10.90 1.04
CA ASP A 60 7.24 11.15 2.41
C ASP A 60 6.67 12.57 2.51
N GLU A 61 5.63 12.73 3.32
CA GLU A 61 5.00 14.02 3.57
C GLU A 61 4.55 14.14 5.04
N MET A 62 4.64 15.36 5.58
CA MET A 62 4.10 15.64 6.91
C MET A 62 2.65 16.10 6.77
N THR A 63 1.73 15.30 7.30
CA THR A 63 0.30 15.62 7.35
C THR A 63 -0.09 16.02 8.78
N GLN A 64 -1.28 16.60 8.95
CA GLN A 64 -1.85 16.89 10.27
C GLN A 64 -3.13 16.10 10.44
N ASP A 65 -3.25 15.38 11.56
CA ASP A 65 -4.48 14.70 11.98
C ASP A 65 -4.89 15.19 13.38
N VAL A 66 -6.06 15.81 13.48
CA VAL A 66 -6.58 16.44 14.71
C VAL A 66 -5.51 17.29 15.44
N GLY A 67 -4.72 18.06 14.68
CA GLY A 67 -3.66 18.93 15.20
C GLY A 67 -2.36 18.23 15.64
N ARG A 68 -2.21 16.93 15.37
CA ARG A 68 -0.96 16.18 15.58
C ARG A 68 -0.24 15.94 14.25
N PRO A 69 1.08 16.17 14.17
CA PRO A 69 1.86 15.77 13.01
C PRO A 69 1.78 14.26 12.80
N VAL A 70 1.49 13.83 11.58
CA VAL A 70 1.51 12.43 11.13
C VAL A 70 2.44 12.34 9.95
N HIS A 71 3.46 11.49 10.06
CA HIS A 71 4.39 11.25 8.98
C HIS A 71 3.79 10.24 8.02
N ALA A 72 3.47 10.69 6.81
CA ALA A 72 2.81 9.89 5.79
C ALA A 72 3.82 9.42 4.74
N PHE A 73 3.89 8.10 4.55
CA PHE A 73 4.62 7.43 3.49
C PHE A 73 3.65 7.12 2.35
N VAL A 74 3.89 7.71 1.18
CA VAL A 74 3.03 7.56 0.01
C VAL A 74 3.65 6.60 -0.99
N PHE A 75 2.93 5.54 -1.33
CA PHE A 75 3.27 4.60 -2.39
C PHE A 75 2.69 5.10 -3.72
N ASP A 76 3.56 5.43 -4.67
CA ASP A 76 3.19 5.99 -5.96
C ASP A 76 2.84 4.91 -6.98
N LEU A 77 1.56 4.55 -7.06
CA LEU A 77 1.05 3.60 -8.05
C LEU A 77 0.44 4.31 -9.27
N ARG A 78 0.86 5.56 -9.56
CA ARG A 78 0.35 6.36 -10.68
C ARG A 78 1.02 6.03 -12.02
N GLN A 79 1.96 5.09 -12.06
CA GLN A 79 2.54 4.62 -13.31
C GLN A 79 1.75 3.41 -13.83
N ALA A 80 1.27 3.44 -15.07
CA ALA A 80 0.50 2.33 -15.67
C ALA A 80 1.26 0.99 -15.60
N GLN A 81 2.58 1.01 -15.77
CA GLN A 81 3.42 -0.18 -15.64
C GLN A 81 3.34 -0.86 -14.26
N VAL A 82 3.16 -0.07 -13.19
CA VAL A 82 3.01 -0.60 -11.82
C VAL A 82 1.64 -1.27 -11.67
N ILE A 83 0.59 -0.66 -12.22
CA ILE A 83 -0.77 -1.24 -12.23
C ILE A 83 -0.76 -2.56 -13.02
N HIS A 84 -0.16 -2.59 -14.21
CA HIS A 84 -0.02 -3.81 -14.99
C HIS A 84 0.78 -4.90 -14.25
N ALA A 85 1.86 -4.53 -13.57
CA ALA A 85 2.63 -5.47 -12.76
C ALA A 85 1.78 -6.07 -11.63
N MET A 86 0.96 -5.26 -10.95
CA MET A 86 0.01 -5.75 -9.95
C MET A 86 -1.01 -6.71 -10.57
N LEU A 87 -1.63 -6.34 -11.70
CA LEU A 87 -2.66 -7.15 -12.38
C LEU A 87 -2.13 -8.46 -12.93
N THR A 88 -0.84 -8.54 -13.27
CA THR A 88 -0.19 -9.74 -13.82
C THR A 88 -0.39 -10.97 -12.93
N TYR A 89 -0.43 -10.78 -11.60
CA TYR A 89 -0.55 -11.88 -10.65
C TYR A 89 -1.98 -12.23 -10.26
N LYS A 90 -3.00 -11.51 -10.77
CA LYS A 90 -4.39 -11.65 -10.34
C LYS A 90 -4.92 -13.08 -10.45
N GLN A 91 -4.73 -13.70 -11.61
CA GLN A 91 -5.16 -15.08 -11.85
C GLN A 91 -4.38 -16.07 -10.99
N THR A 92 -3.07 -15.88 -10.85
CA THR A 92 -2.24 -16.76 -10.01
C THR A 92 -2.62 -16.65 -8.54
N LEU A 93 -3.00 -15.46 -8.07
CA LEU A 93 -3.54 -15.21 -6.73
C LEU A 93 -5.02 -15.58 -6.60
N GLY A 94 -5.64 -16.16 -7.64
CA GLY A 94 -6.99 -16.72 -7.59
C GLY A 94 -8.09 -15.68 -7.37
N SER A 95 -7.80 -14.39 -7.57
CA SER A 95 -8.83 -13.35 -7.45
C SER A 95 -9.76 -13.38 -8.67
N VAL A 96 -11.06 -13.42 -8.37
CA VAL A 96 -12.15 -13.35 -9.35
C VAL A 96 -12.87 -12.00 -9.34
N ASP A 97 -12.38 -11.06 -8.54
CA ASP A 97 -12.98 -9.72 -8.42
C ASP A 97 -12.66 -8.89 -9.67
N ASP A 98 -13.30 -7.74 -9.83
CA ASP A 98 -12.91 -6.80 -10.87
C ASP A 98 -11.50 -6.23 -10.60
N ASP A 99 -10.87 -5.66 -11.63
CA ASP A 99 -9.49 -5.19 -11.55
C ASP A 99 -9.30 -4.10 -10.49
N PHE A 100 -10.27 -3.19 -10.32
CA PHE A 100 -10.16 -2.12 -9.34
C PHE A 100 -10.20 -2.67 -7.91
N THR A 101 -11.18 -3.54 -7.61
CA THR A 101 -11.28 -4.22 -6.30
C THR A 101 -10.03 -5.03 -5.98
N TYR A 102 -9.47 -5.74 -6.97
CA TYR A 102 -8.22 -6.47 -6.83
C TYR A 102 -7.03 -5.54 -6.50
N LEU A 103 -6.90 -4.41 -7.20
CA LEU A 103 -5.84 -3.43 -6.95
C LEU A 103 -5.95 -2.83 -5.54
N GLN A 104 -7.17 -2.50 -5.09
CA GLN A 104 -7.40 -2.03 -3.72
C GLN A 104 -6.97 -3.07 -2.68
N GLY A 105 -7.37 -4.33 -2.86
CA GLY A 105 -7.02 -5.39 -1.94
C GLY A 105 -5.51 -5.64 -1.87
N LEU A 106 -4.83 -5.64 -3.02
CA LEU A 106 -3.37 -5.82 -3.06
C LEU A 106 -2.63 -4.61 -2.45
N ALA A 107 -3.08 -3.39 -2.74
CA ALA A 107 -2.58 -2.17 -2.12
C ALA A 107 -2.79 -2.17 -0.60
N GLN A 108 -3.90 -2.72 -0.12
CA GLN A 108 -4.18 -2.90 1.30
C GLN A 108 -3.16 -3.83 1.97
N GLY A 109 -2.79 -4.93 1.30
CA GLY A 109 -1.71 -5.80 1.76
C GLY A 109 -0.36 -5.07 1.85
N PHE A 110 -0.01 -4.27 0.83
CA PHE A 110 1.22 -3.46 0.86
C PHE A 110 1.29 -2.54 2.09
N VAL A 111 0.24 -1.75 2.36
CA VAL A 111 0.25 -0.83 3.51
C VAL A 111 0.20 -1.59 4.85
N LEU A 112 -0.56 -2.71 4.93
CA LEU A 112 -0.64 -3.52 6.15
C LEU A 112 0.66 -4.23 6.52
N SER A 113 1.56 -4.47 5.55
CA SER A 113 2.90 -5.02 5.84
C SER A 113 3.74 -4.16 6.79
N PHE A 114 3.37 -2.88 6.94
CA PHE A 114 3.96 -1.94 7.89
C PHE A 114 3.19 -1.82 9.21
N ALA A 115 1.93 -2.24 9.26
CA ALA A 115 1.06 -2.08 10.43
C ALA A 115 1.49 -2.97 11.62
N GLY A 116 2.20 -4.07 11.36
CA GLY A 116 2.80 -4.90 12.40
C GLY A 116 4.06 -4.31 13.06
N ARG A 117 4.45 -3.09 12.70
CA ARG A 117 5.60 -2.38 13.28
C ARG A 117 5.24 -1.87 14.68
N THR A 118 6.02 -2.26 15.69
CA THR A 118 5.75 -1.95 17.11
C THR A 118 6.73 -0.95 17.73
N ASP A 119 7.66 -0.40 16.95
CA ASP A 119 8.78 0.43 17.43
C ASP A 119 8.70 1.90 16.95
N ASN A 120 7.51 2.38 16.59
CA ASN A 120 7.34 3.77 16.12
C ASN A 120 7.24 4.75 17.30
N ASP A 121 8.08 5.77 17.28
CA ASP A 121 8.12 6.92 18.19
C ASP A 121 7.24 8.08 17.73
N GLU A 122 6.80 8.06 16.47
CA GLU A 122 5.84 9.00 15.88
C GLU A 122 4.64 8.28 15.23
N ALA A 123 3.58 9.05 14.98
CA ALA A 123 2.38 8.55 14.31
C ALA A 123 2.66 8.46 12.82
N LEU A 124 2.50 7.26 12.25
CA LEU A 124 2.78 7.01 10.85
C LEU A 124 1.50 6.75 10.08
N ARG A 125 1.49 7.11 8.81
CA ARG A 125 0.44 6.74 7.86
C ARG A 125 1.09 6.17 6.61
N TYR A 126 0.56 5.07 6.10
CA TYR A 126 0.97 4.53 4.80
C TYR A 126 -0.21 4.64 3.85
N LEU A 127 -0.02 5.32 2.72
CA LEU A 127 -1.06 5.54 1.71
C LEU A 127 -0.62 4.97 0.38
N ALA A 128 -1.46 4.13 -0.23
CA ALA A 128 -1.30 3.72 -1.61
C ALA A 128 -2.19 4.57 -2.51
N VAL A 129 -1.59 5.31 -3.43
CA VAL A 129 -2.30 6.22 -4.32
C VAL A 129 -2.07 5.87 -5.78
N THR A 130 -3.08 6.13 -6.60
CA THR A 130 -3.00 6.05 -8.06
C THR A 130 -3.68 7.28 -8.68
N SER A 131 -3.77 7.34 -10.00
CA SER A 131 -4.41 8.45 -10.72
C SER A 131 -5.49 7.94 -11.67
N PRO A 132 -6.51 8.76 -11.97
CA PRO A 132 -7.51 8.41 -12.99
C PRO A 132 -6.88 8.08 -14.34
N ASN A 133 -5.82 8.80 -14.73
CA ASN A 133 -5.11 8.59 -16.00
C ASN A 133 -4.43 7.22 -16.03
N ALA A 134 -3.73 6.84 -14.95
CA ALA A 134 -3.03 5.56 -14.87
C ALA A 134 -4.01 4.37 -14.94
N LEU A 135 -5.16 4.48 -14.27
CA LEU A 135 -6.23 3.48 -14.33
C LEU A 135 -6.83 3.40 -15.75
N MET A 136 -7.09 4.54 -16.38
CA MET A 136 -7.59 4.59 -17.76
C MET A 136 -6.61 3.97 -18.76
N GLU A 137 -5.32 4.32 -18.69
CA GLU A 137 -4.26 3.73 -19.52
C GLU A 137 -4.15 2.22 -19.31
N SER A 138 -4.39 1.76 -18.08
CA SER A 138 -4.41 0.35 -17.71
C SER A 138 -5.74 -0.35 -18.00
N GLN A 139 -6.70 0.35 -18.61
CA GLN A 139 -8.06 -0.12 -18.90
C GLN A 139 -8.85 -0.59 -17.67
N VAL A 140 -8.54 -0.05 -16.50
CA VAL A 140 -9.23 -0.34 -15.23
C VAL A 140 -10.35 0.68 -15.02
N PRO A 141 -11.63 0.26 -15.03
CA PRO A 141 -12.75 1.15 -14.75
C PRO A 141 -12.70 1.69 -13.31
N VAL A 142 -12.87 3.00 -13.14
CA VAL A 142 -12.91 3.64 -11.82
C VAL A 142 -14.35 3.72 -11.31
N PRO A 143 -14.66 3.22 -10.10
CA PRO A 143 -15.98 3.41 -9.49
C PRO A 143 -16.29 4.90 -9.22
N ALA A 144 -17.57 5.28 -9.28
CA ALA A 144 -17.99 6.69 -9.15
C ALA A 144 -17.72 7.30 -7.76
N ASN A 145 -17.54 6.47 -6.72
CA ASN A 145 -17.47 6.86 -5.32
C ASN A 145 -16.11 6.56 -4.66
N VAL A 146 -15.02 6.62 -5.43
CA VAL A 146 -13.67 6.40 -4.90
C VAL A 146 -13.20 7.57 -4.03
N ALA A 147 -12.47 7.27 -2.96
CA ALA A 147 -11.81 8.28 -2.16
C ALA A 147 -10.72 8.97 -2.99
N GLN A 148 -10.74 10.30 -3.01
CA GLN A 148 -9.76 11.13 -3.69
C GLN A 148 -9.10 12.08 -2.70
N ARG A 149 -7.83 12.38 -2.96
CA ARG A 149 -7.08 13.44 -2.29
C ARG A 149 -7.39 14.78 -2.96
N ASP A 150 -7.03 15.87 -2.30
CA ASP A 150 -7.20 17.23 -2.82
C ASP A 150 -6.44 17.47 -4.14
N ASP A 151 -5.39 16.71 -4.39
CA ASP A 151 -4.61 16.75 -5.63
C ASP A 151 -5.22 15.92 -6.79
N GLY A 152 -6.39 15.31 -6.56
CA GLY A 152 -7.08 14.44 -7.53
C GLY A 152 -6.57 12.99 -7.58
N SER A 153 -5.57 12.63 -6.78
CA SER A 153 -5.11 11.24 -6.68
C SER A 153 -6.17 10.36 -6.03
N ILE A 154 -6.33 9.13 -6.51
CA ILE A 154 -7.26 8.15 -5.96
C ILE A 154 -6.53 7.35 -4.87
N VAL A 155 -7.14 7.22 -3.69
CA VAL A 155 -6.61 6.40 -2.60
C VAL A 155 -7.08 4.96 -2.78
N LEU A 156 -6.15 4.04 -3.02
CA LEU A 156 -6.43 2.61 -3.12
C LEU A 156 -6.47 1.95 -1.73
N ALA A 157 -5.58 2.35 -0.84
CA ALA A 157 -5.54 1.88 0.54
C ALA A 157 -4.84 2.88 1.46
N SER A 158 -5.16 2.84 2.75
CA SER A 158 -4.49 3.61 3.79
C SER A 158 -4.49 2.83 5.10
N ILE A 159 -3.44 3.00 5.90
CA ILE A 159 -3.40 2.54 7.30
C ILE A 159 -2.70 3.56 8.18
N ASP A 160 -3.28 3.81 9.35
CA ASP A 160 -2.65 4.58 10.43
C ASP A 160 -1.94 3.63 11.39
N VAL A 161 -0.68 3.93 11.70
CA VAL A 161 0.13 3.19 12.66
C VAL A 161 0.40 4.10 13.86
N PRO A 162 -0.19 3.81 15.03
CA PRO A 162 -0.10 4.68 16.18
C PRO A 162 1.30 4.68 16.81
N VAL A 163 1.63 5.77 17.51
CA VAL A 163 2.80 5.87 18.39
C VAL A 163 2.69 4.82 19.50
N LEU A 164 3.76 4.07 19.76
CA LEU A 164 3.85 3.29 20.99
C LEU A 164 4.48 4.14 22.10
N GLY A 165 3.66 4.99 22.72
CA GLY A 165 4.09 5.89 23.80
C GLY A 165 3.00 6.20 24.83
N GLY A 166 1.99 5.35 24.96
CA GLY A 166 0.83 5.63 25.81
C GLY A 166 0.02 4.40 26.24
N ARG A 167 0.67 3.32 26.68
CA ARG A 167 -0.01 2.32 27.51
C ARG A 167 0.19 2.66 28.99
N GLY A 168 -0.81 3.34 29.53
CA GLY A 168 -1.35 3.13 30.87
C GLY A 168 -0.41 3.25 32.06
N HIS A 169 -0.29 4.46 32.60
CA HIS A 169 -0.32 4.59 34.05
C HIS A 169 -1.77 4.33 34.49
N MET A 170 -2.07 3.12 34.98
CA MET A 170 -3.23 2.92 35.83
C MET A 170 -2.77 3.03 37.29
N PRO A 171 -3.46 3.82 38.13
CA PRO A 171 -3.28 3.83 39.58
C PRO A 171 -3.77 2.53 40.24
#